data_AF-F8PSN3-F1
#
_entry.id   AF-F8PSN3-F1
#
_cell.length_a   1.000
_cell.length_b   1.000
_cell.length_c   1.000
_cell.angle_alpha   90.00
_cell.angle_beta   90.00
_cell.angle_gamma   90.00
#
_symmetry.space_group_name_H-M   'P 1'
#
loop_
_entity.id
_entity.type
_entity.pdbx_description
1 polymer ?
#
loop_
_entity_poly.entity_id
_entity_poly.type
_entity_poly.pdbx_seq_one_letter_code
_entity_poly.pdbx_strand_id
1 'polypeptide(L)'
;TGMWVVHPDHNEDGLPTLQVIHTDCIMRAAHIMPVFGEAFIGQNINYSNSLDSFDTFYVNKFIDHSAFEIALVLLVLLVIF
;
A
#
# COMPACT_ATOMS: atom_id res chain seq x y z
N THR A 1 15.88 -9.38 -0.31
CA THR A 1 14.62 -9.30 -1.06
C THR A 1 14.42 -7.84 -1.46
N GLY A 2 14.30 -7.52 -2.75
CA GLY A 2 14.26 -6.12 -3.21
C GLY A 2 12.87 -5.47 -3.16
N MET A 3 12.01 -5.91 -2.23
CA MET A 3 10.67 -5.35 -2.02
C MET A 3 10.75 -4.18 -1.05
N TRP A 4 9.87 -3.20 -1.24
CA TRP A 4 9.76 -2.05 -0.36
C TRP A 4 8.75 -2.38 0.73
N VAL A 5 9.00 -1.89 1.94
CA VAL A 5 8.07 -1.98 3.06
C VAL A 5 7.48 -0.60 3.26
N VAL A 6 6.16 -0.50 3.28
CA VAL A 6 5.41 0.76 3.45
C VAL A 6 4.43 0.65 4.60
N HIS A 7 4.12 1.79 5.21
CA HIS A 7 3.17 1.94 6.31
C HIS A 7 2.09 2.94 5.92
N PRO A 8 0.81 2.70 6.27
CA PRO A 8 -0.26 3.69 6.17
C PRO A 8 0.08 4.98 6.93
N ASP A 9 -0.27 6.13 6.34
CA ASP A 9 -0.20 7.41 7.01
C ASP A 9 -1.41 7.61 7.89
N HIS A 10 -1.16 8.08 9.11
CA HIS A 10 -2.18 8.35 10.09
C HIS A 10 -2.12 9.82 10.48
N ASN A 11 -3.29 10.43 10.65
CA ASN A 11 -3.41 11.81 11.10
C ASN A 11 -3.03 11.96 12.59
N GLU A 12 -3.10 13.19 13.12
CA GLU A 12 -2.81 13.49 14.53
C GLU A 12 -3.72 12.72 15.51
N ASP A 13 -4.91 12.29 15.06
CA ASP A 13 -5.87 11.50 15.83
C ASP A 13 -5.61 9.98 15.74
N GLY A 14 -4.61 9.54 14.96
CA GLY A 14 -4.28 8.14 14.74
C GLY A 14 -5.22 7.39 13.77
N LEU A 15 -6.04 8.11 13.02
CA LEU A 15 -6.91 7.56 11.97
C LEU A 15 -6.19 7.59 10.61
N PRO A 16 -6.50 6.64 9.71
CA PRO A 16 -5.93 6.65 8.35
C PRO A 16 -6.18 7.99 7.64
N THR A 17 -5.12 8.57 7.09
CA THR A 17 -5.24 9.74 6.22
C THR A 17 -5.89 9.31 4.91
N LEU A 18 -7.02 9.95 4.57
CA LEU A 18 -7.78 9.66 3.35
C LEU A 18 -7.68 10.85 2.39
N GLN A 19 -7.08 10.62 1.23
CA GLN A 19 -7.01 11.60 0.16
C GLN A 19 -7.73 11.11 -1.10
N VAL A 20 -8.50 12.01 -1.72
CA VAL A 20 -9.07 11.77 -3.06
C VAL A 20 -8.04 12.19 -4.10
N ILE A 21 -7.53 11.23 -4.87
CA ILE A 21 -6.64 11.48 -6.00
C ILE A 21 -7.40 11.35 -7.34
N HIS A 22 -6.96 12.09 -8.34
CA HIS A 22 -7.49 11.93 -9.70
C HIS A 22 -7.01 10.60 -10.28
N THR A 23 -7.87 9.85 -10.96
CA THR A 23 -7.52 8.55 -11.54
C THR A 23 -6.41 8.65 -12.59
N ASP A 24 -6.28 9.79 -13.27
CA ASP A 24 -5.17 10.01 -14.22
C ASP A 24 -3.80 10.13 -13.54
N CYS A 25 -3.78 10.37 -12.23
CA CYS A 25 -2.56 10.28 -11.44
C CYS A 25 -2.15 8.82 -11.22
N ILE A 26 -3.08 7.85 -11.37
CA ILE A 26 -2.80 6.43 -11.22
C ILE A 26 -2.08 5.93 -12.46
N MET A 27 -0.76 6.04 -12.42
CA MET A 27 0.10 5.64 -13.53
C MET A 27 0.03 4.14 -13.81
N ARG A 28 0.16 3.28 -12.78
CA ARG A 28 0.09 1.81 -12.89
C ARG A 28 -0.31 1.12 -11.58
N ALA A 29 -0.89 -0.06 -11.72
CA ALA A 29 -1.22 -0.93 -10.59
C ALA A 29 0.06 -1.57 -10.03
N ALA A 30 0.25 -1.44 -8.72
CA ALA A 30 1.25 -2.21 -7.99
C ALA A 30 0.57 -3.38 -7.27
N HIS A 31 1.23 -4.54 -7.20
CA HIS A 31 0.77 -5.59 -6.30
C HIS A 31 1.30 -5.29 -4.91
N ILE A 32 0.38 -5.20 -3.97
CA ILE A 32 0.64 -4.93 -2.57
C ILE A 32 0.25 -6.17 -1.78
N MET A 33 1.10 -6.61 -0.87
CA MET A 33 0.86 -7.76 0.00
C MET A 33 1.08 -7.36 1.45
N PRO A 34 0.13 -7.60 2.38
CA PRO A 34 0.34 -7.28 3.78
C PRO A 34 1.52 -8.05 4.36
N VAL A 35 2.25 -7.41 5.27
CA VAL A 35 3.28 -8.07 6.06
C VAL A 35 2.58 -8.85 7.17
N PHE A 36 2.57 -10.17 7.03
CA PHE A 36 2.02 -11.05 8.05
C PHE A 36 3.02 -11.18 9.21
N GLY A 37 2.52 -11.00 10.43
CA GLY A 37 3.22 -11.39 11.65
C GLY A 37 2.94 -12.84 12.02
N GLU A 38 3.27 -13.19 13.27
CA GLU A 38 3.03 -14.53 13.83
C GLU A 38 1.55 -14.78 14.21
N ALA A 39 0.70 -13.75 14.14
CA ALA A 39 -0.70 -13.82 14.53
C ALA A 39 -1.57 -14.37 13.39
N PHE A 40 -2.63 -15.11 13.77
CA PHE A 40 -3.65 -15.53 12.81
C PHE A 40 -4.42 -14.33 12.27
N ILE A 41 -4.73 -14.37 10.97
CA ILE A 41 -5.60 -13.38 10.33
C ILE A 41 -7.01 -13.54 10.92
N GLY A 42 -7.57 -12.44 11.43
CA GLY A 42 -8.92 -12.44 11.98
C GLY A 42 -9.96 -12.85 10.92
N GLN A 43 -10.94 -13.68 11.30
CA GLN A 43 -11.98 -14.17 10.38
C GLN A 43 -12.85 -13.05 9.78
N ASN A 44 -12.83 -11.86 10.38
CA ASN A 44 -13.57 -10.69 9.91
C ASN A 44 -12.84 -9.92 8.80
N ILE A 45 -11.60 -10.29 8.48
CA ILE A 45 -10.83 -9.69 7.39
C ILE A 45 -11.26 -10.34 6.08
N ASN A 46 -11.67 -9.49 5.13
CA ASN A 46 -12.08 -9.84 3.78
C ASN A 46 -11.40 -8.88 2.77
N TYR A 47 -11.66 -9.06 1.49
CA TYR A 47 -11.02 -8.26 0.43
C TYR A 47 -11.36 -6.76 0.49
N SER A 48 -12.48 -6.38 1.12
CA SER A 48 -12.94 -4.99 1.19
C SER A 48 -12.34 -4.20 2.35
N ASN A 49 -11.85 -4.86 3.40
CA ASN A 49 -11.29 -4.20 4.59
C ASN A 49 -9.84 -4.61 4.88
N SER A 50 -9.23 -5.44 4.03
CA SER A 50 -7.86 -5.91 4.23
C SER A 50 -6.86 -4.76 4.21
N LEU A 51 -7.04 -3.76 3.36
CA LEU A 51 -6.14 -2.61 3.28
C LEU A 51 -6.14 -1.76 4.57
N ASP A 52 -7.26 -1.71 5.27
CA ASP A 52 -7.39 -0.97 6.54
C ASP A 52 -7.00 -1.82 7.75
N SER A 53 -6.81 -3.14 7.58
CA SER A 53 -6.59 -4.09 8.67
C SER A 53 -5.13 -4.40 8.96
N PHE A 54 -4.21 -3.95 8.10
CA PHE A 54 -2.77 -4.19 8.26
C PHE A 54 -1.99 -2.88 8.29
N ASP A 55 -1.04 -2.77 9.21
CA ASP A 55 -0.22 -1.56 9.39
C ASP A 55 1.01 -1.53 8.48
N THR A 56 1.24 -2.58 7.68
CA THR A 56 2.47 -2.69 6.89
C THR A 56 2.25 -3.56 5.66
N PHE A 57 2.82 -3.12 4.54
CA PHE A 57 2.73 -3.84 3.27
C PHE A 57 4.07 -3.95 2.56
N TYR A 58 4.26 -5.06 1.86
CA TYR A 58 5.26 -5.24 0.84
C TYR A 58 4.76 -4.73 -0.50
N VAL A 59 5.56 -3.85 -1.12
CA VAL A 59 5.36 -3.36 -2.47
C VAL A 59 6.48 -3.91 -3.34
N ASN A 60 6.13 -4.67 -4.36
CA ASN A 60 7.12 -5.23 -5.25
C ASN A 60 7.46 -4.24 -6.36
N LYS A 61 8.68 -3.67 -6.30
CA LYS A 61 9.19 -2.72 -7.30
C LYS A 61 9.42 -3.32 -8.69
N PHE A 62 9.36 -4.65 -8.84
CA PHE A 62 9.75 -5.38 -10.05
C PHE A 62 8.58 -5.99 -10.83
N ILE A 63 7.35 -5.90 -10.33
CA ILE A 63 6.19 -6.46 -11.06
C ILE A 63 5.96 -5.71 -12.38
N ASP A 64 6.55 -4.53 -12.49
CA ASP A 64 6.73 -3.84 -13.75
C ASP A 64 8.22 -3.70 -14.07
N HIS A 65 8.80 -4.71 -14.74
CA HIS A 65 10.16 -4.68 -15.29
C HIS A 65 10.39 -3.51 -16.28
N SER A 66 9.31 -2.80 -16.68
CA SER A 66 9.35 -1.60 -17.51
C SER A 66 9.14 -0.29 -16.72
N ALA A 67 9.14 -0.29 -15.38
CA ALA A 67 8.98 0.92 -14.57
C ALA A 67 10.28 1.69 -14.43
N PHE A 68 10.35 2.85 -15.10
CA PHE A 68 11.34 3.87 -14.79
C PHE A 68 11.13 4.33 -13.34
N GLU A 69 12.17 4.20 -12.53
CA GLU A 69 12.21 4.07 -11.06
C GLU A 69 11.57 5.20 -10.23
N ILE A 70 11.12 6.30 -10.85
CA ILE A 70 10.85 7.57 -10.14
C ILE A 70 9.34 7.86 -9.97
N ALA A 71 8.49 7.41 -10.91
CA ALA A 71 7.06 7.76 -10.89
C ALA A 71 6.18 6.78 -10.08
N LEU A 72 6.57 5.50 -9.99
CA LEU A 72 5.82 4.46 -9.27
C LEU A 72 5.85 4.67 -7.76
N VAL A 73 6.99 5.12 -7.23
CA VAL A 73 7.21 5.32 -5.79
C VAL A 73 6.32 6.44 -5.26
N LEU A 74 6.18 7.54 -6.01
CA LEU A 74 5.37 8.68 -5.56
C LEU A 74 3.87 8.36 -5.46
N LEU A 75 3.37 7.50 -6.34
CA LEU A 75 1.95 7.15 -6.39
C LEU A 75 1.55 6.15 -5.31
N VAL A 76 2.38 5.13 -5.05
CA VAL A 76 2.11 4.18 -3.97
C VAL A 76 2.20 4.87 -2.60
N LEU A 77 3.06 5.89 -2.47
CA LEU A 77 3.03 6.79 -1.33
C LEU A 77 1.71 7.59 -1.31
N LEU A 78 1.28 8.27 -2.38
CA LEU A 78 0.02 9.04 -2.38
C LEU A 78 -1.29 8.25 -2.14
N VAL A 79 -1.28 6.92 -2.23
CA VAL A 79 -2.47 6.08 -1.96
C VAL A 79 -2.44 5.52 -0.53
N ILE A 80 -1.27 5.54 0.10
CA ILE A 80 -1.04 5.06 1.46
C ILE A 80 -0.82 6.26 2.42
N PHE A 81 -0.64 7.48 1.90
CA PHE A 81 -0.43 8.76 2.59
C PHE A 81 -1.53 9.78 2.28
#